data_AF-A0AAQ3MTT3-F1
#
_entry.id   AF-A0AAQ3MTT3-F1
#
_cell.length_a   1.000
_cell.length_b   1.000
_cell.length_c   1.000
_cell.angle_alpha   90.00
_cell.angle_beta   90.00
_cell.angle_gamma   90.00
#
_symmetry.space_group_name_H-M   'P 1'
#
loop_
_entity.id
_entity.type
_entity.pdbx_description
1 polymer ?
#
loop_
_entity_poly.entity_id
_entity_poly.type
_entity_poly.pdbx_seq_one_letter_code
_entity_poly.pdbx_strand_id
1 'polypeptide(L)'
;MFKNLPRHQFGNLQSKMFPAYFSMVGVCCAVSVASFGYLHPWKTSSTTERYQLGFLLSSFAFNLTNLFVFTPMTIEMMKQRHKVERENSIGEEVGWSKNVEVAKSNPKLKAMNKKFGMIHGLSSLANIMSFGSLAIHSWYLAGKIDL
;
A
#
# COMPACT_ATOMS: atom_id res chain seq x y z
N MET A 1 0.47 10.35 -12.33
CA MET A 1 0.44 9.37 -13.44
C MET A 1 -0.92 9.20 -14.11
N PHE A 2 -2.06 9.12 -13.40
CA PHE A 2 -3.37 8.91 -14.05
C PHE A 2 -3.75 9.98 -15.09
N LYS A 3 -3.23 11.20 -14.96
CA LYS A 3 -3.44 12.31 -15.92
C LYS A 3 -2.58 12.20 -17.18
N ASN A 4 -1.66 11.23 -17.22
CA ASN A 4 -0.64 11.08 -18.25
C ASN A 4 -0.64 9.69 -18.89
N LEU A 5 -1.40 8.73 -18.35
CA LEU A 5 -1.51 7.37 -18.87
C LEU A 5 -2.98 6.95 -18.93
N PRO A 6 -3.37 6.16 -19.96
CA PRO A 6 -4.62 5.44 -19.96
C PRO A 6 -4.83 4.67 -18.66
N ARG A 7 -6.06 4.68 -18.16
CA ARG A 7 -6.40 4.07 -16.87
C ARG A 7 -6.05 2.58 -16.81
N HIS A 8 -6.31 1.83 -17.88
CA HIS A 8 -6.01 0.39 -17.93
C HIS A 8 -4.49 0.13 -17.90
N GLN A 9 -3.71 0.92 -18.63
CA GLN A 9 -2.26 0.83 -18.60
C GLN A 9 -1.69 1.18 -17.22
N PHE A 10 -2.19 2.25 -16.59
CA PHE A 10 -1.78 2.64 -15.26
C PHE A 10 -2.11 1.57 -14.21
N GLY A 11 -3.32 1.00 -14.26
CA GLY A 11 -3.70 -0.11 -13.37
C GLY A 11 -2.83 -1.35 -13.56
N ASN A 12 -2.53 -1.71 -14.81
CA ASN A 12 -1.64 -2.83 -15.12
C ASN A 12 -0.22 -2.59 -14.59
N LEU A 13 0.31 -1.38 -14.73
CA LEU A 13 1.60 -1.00 -14.15
C LEU A 13 1.59 -1.14 -12.63
N GLN A 14 0.57 -0.60 -11.96
CA GLN A 14 0.40 -0.72 -10.51
C GLN A 14 0.33 -2.18 -10.05
N SER A 15 -0.37 -3.04 -10.80
CA SER A 15 -0.50 -4.47 -10.46
C SER A 15 0.82 -5.24 -10.43
N LYS A 16 1.87 -4.74 -11.10
CA LYS A 16 3.23 -5.30 -11.06
C LYS A 16 4.10 -4.60 -10.02
N MET A 17 3.94 -3.29 -9.88
CA MET A 17 4.81 -2.48 -9.04
C MET A 17 4.51 -2.63 -7.54
N PHE A 18 3.24 -2.66 -7.14
CA PHE A 18 2.89 -2.75 -5.72
C PHE A 18 3.34 -4.06 -5.06
N PRO A 19 3.16 -5.26 -5.68
CA PRO A 19 3.69 -6.49 -5.11
C PRO A 19 5.21 -6.42 -4.90
N ALA A 20 5.96 -5.97 -5.90
CA ALA A 20 7.42 -5.85 -5.80
C ALA A 20 7.83 -4.85 -4.70
N TYR A 21 7.16 -3.70 -4.63
CA TYR A 21 7.37 -2.69 -3.60
C TYR A 21 7.13 -3.25 -2.19
N PHE A 22 5.96 -3.84 -1.93
CA PHE A 22 5.62 -4.36 -0.60
C PHE A 22 6.46 -5.59 -0.22
N SER A 23 6.90 -6.40 -1.19
CA SER A 23 7.88 -7.47 -0.94
C SER A 23 9.23 -6.91 -0.48
N MET A 24 9.75 -5.90 -1.19
CA MET A 24 11.02 -5.25 -0.82
C MET A 24 10.95 -4.62 0.57
N VAL A 25 9.91 -3.83 0.85
CA VAL A 25 9.69 -3.24 2.17
C VAL A 25 9.53 -4.33 3.23
N GLY A 26 8.87 -5.45 2.91
CA GLY A 26 8.73 -6.58 3.81
C GLY A 26 10.06 -7.20 4.22
N VAL A 27 10.95 -7.41 3.25
CA VAL A 27 12.32 -7.89 3.51
C VAL A 27 13.09 -6.90 4.37
N CYS A 28 13.06 -5.61 4.03
CA CYS A 28 13.74 -4.58 4.80
C CYS A 28 13.22 -4.50 6.25
N CYS A 29 11.90 -4.53 6.45
CA CYS A 29 11.29 -4.56 7.77
C CYS A 29 11.70 -5.80 8.57
N ALA A 30 11.72 -6.98 7.94
CA ALA A 30 12.15 -8.21 8.59
C ALA A 30 13.60 -8.13 9.06
N VAL A 31 14.51 -7.63 8.20
CA VAL A 31 15.91 -7.40 8.55
C VAL A 31 16.04 -6.39 9.70
N SER A 32 15.31 -5.27 9.65
CA SER A 32 15.34 -4.25 10.71
C SER A 32 14.82 -4.78 12.04
N VAL A 33 13.70 -5.51 12.05
CA VAL A 33 13.15 -6.15 13.27
C VAL A 33 14.15 -7.15 13.84
N ALA A 34 14.71 -8.03 13.00
CA ALA A 34 15.67 -9.04 13.45
C ALA A 34 16.95 -8.41 14.00
N SER A 35 17.51 -7.43 13.29
CA SER A 35 18.74 -6.75 13.71
C SER A 35 18.52 -5.96 15.00
N PHE A 36 17.44 -5.17 15.06
CA PHE A 36 17.15 -4.36 16.24
C PHE A 36 16.82 -5.22 17.46
N GLY A 37 16.03 -6.29 17.28
CA GLY A 37 15.69 -7.22 18.36
C GLY A 37 16.87 -8.06 18.86
N TYR A 38 17.83 -8.38 17.98
CA TYR A 38 19.07 -9.05 18.38
C TYR A 38 19.97 -8.13 19.22
N LEU A 39 20.12 -6.87 18.80
CA LEU A 39 20.96 -5.88 19.52
C LEU A 39 20.31 -5.38 20.81
N HIS A 40 18.99 -5.44 20.92
CA HIS A 40 18.22 -4.93 22.06
C HIS A 40 17.33 -6.05 22.63
N PRO A 41 17.91 -7.02 23.39
CA PRO A 41 17.13 -8.09 23.99
C PRO A 41 16.07 -7.54 24.96
N TRP A 42 14.83 -8.01 24.81
CA TRP A 42 13.66 -7.48 25.53
C TRP A 42 13.88 -7.27 27.04
N LYS A 43 14.52 -8.24 27.72
CA LYS A 43 14.74 -8.22 29.18
C LYS A 43 15.66 -7.08 29.63
N THR A 44 16.66 -6.74 28.82
CA THR A 44 17.68 -5.73 29.14
C THR A 44 17.39 -4.38 28.49
N SER A 45 16.49 -4.34 27.52
CA SER A 45 16.16 -3.12 26.78
C SER A 45 15.41 -2.08 27.60
N SER A 46 15.74 -0.81 27.30
CA SER A 46 15.02 0.33 27.82
C SER A 46 13.56 0.37 27.31
N THR A 47 12.70 1.09 28.02
CA THR A 47 11.30 1.28 27.60
C THR A 47 11.22 1.88 26.19
N THR A 48 12.11 2.82 25.85
CA THR A 48 12.17 3.44 24.52
C THR A 48 12.50 2.41 23.44
N GLU A 49 13.50 1.56 23.64
CA GLU A 49 13.86 0.49 22.68
C GLU A 49 12.71 -0.49 22.46
N ARG A 50 11.98 -0.85 23.52
CA ARG A 50 10.80 -1.73 23.40
C ARG A 50 9.72 -1.08 22.54
N TYR A 51 9.47 0.21 22.68
CA TYR A 51 8.56 0.94 21.79
C TYR A 51 9.07 0.98 20.34
N GLN A 52 10.38 1.17 20.13
CA GLN A 52 10.97 1.15 18.79
C GLN A 52 10.80 -0.21 18.10
N LEU A 53 11.01 -1.29 18.82
CA LEU A 53 10.72 -2.64 18.33
C LEU A 53 9.22 -2.80 18.00
N GLY A 54 8.33 -2.25 18.84
CA GLY A 54 6.89 -2.20 18.60
C GLY A 54 6.52 -1.44 17.31
N PHE A 55 7.15 -0.30 17.03
CA PHE A 55 6.94 0.43 15.78
C PHE A 55 7.43 -0.35 14.56
N LEU A 56 8.60 -0.99 14.64
CA LEU A 56 9.12 -1.85 13.57
C LEU A 56 8.18 -3.02 13.27
N LEU A 57 7.71 -3.72 14.31
CA LEU A 57 6.75 -4.81 14.19
C LEU A 57 5.42 -4.34 13.61
N SER A 58 4.93 -3.16 14.04
CA SER A 58 3.70 -2.57 13.51
C SER A 58 3.85 -2.26 12.03
N SER A 59 4.97 -1.66 11.63
CA SER A 59 5.26 -1.39 10.22
C SER A 59 5.30 -2.67 9.40
N PHE A 60 5.97 -3.70 9.91
CA PHE A 60 6.04 -4.99 9.25
C PHE A 60 4.64 -5.60 9.07
N ALA A 61 3.81 -5.59 10.11
CA ALA A 61 2.44 -6.11 10.05
C ALA A 61 1.56 -5.37 9.03
N PHE A 62 1.59 -4.02 9.02
CA PHE A 62 0.85 -3.23 8.03
C PHE A 62 1.34 -3.49 6.60
N ASN A 63 2.66 -3.59 6.40
CA ASN A 63 3.24 -3.91 5.10
C ASN A 63 2.84 -5.32 4.62
N LEU A 64 2.90 -6.34 5.49
CA LEU A 64 2.46 -7.70 5.16
C LEU A 64 0.96 -7.77 4.84
N THR A 65 0.15 -7.00 5.58
CA THR A 65 -1.29 -6.88 5.28
C THR A 65 -1.50 -6.28 3.88
N ASN A 66 -0.72 -5.27 3.52
CA ASN A 66 -0.73 -4.72 2.16
C ASN A 66 -0.30 -5.74 1.11
N LEU A 67 0.77 -6.50 1.36
CA LEU A 67 1.30 -7.48 0.42
C LEU A 67 0.34 -8.64 0.18
N PHE A 68 -0.19 -9.24 1.26
CA PHE A 68 -0.94 -10.49 1.18
C PHE A 68 -2.46 -10.32 1.13
N VAL A 69 -3.01 -9.18 1.57
CA VAL A 69 -4.46 -8.97 1.64
C VAL A 69 -4.89 -7.88 0.68
N PHE A 70 -4.43 -6.64 0.88
CA PHE A 70 -4.98 -5.52 0.14
C PHE A 70 -4.52 -5.45 -1.31
N THR A 71 -3.25 -5.77 -1.60
CA THR A 71 -2.74 -5.75 -2.98
C THR A 71 -3.43 -6.77 -3.88
N PRO A 72 -3.54 -8.07 -3.50
CA PRO A 72 -4.28 -9.05 -4.30
C PRO A 72 -5.75 -8.66 -4.48
N MET A 73 -6.40 -8.19 -3.42
CA MET A 73 -7.80 -7.74 -3.48
C MET A 73 -8.00 -6.53 -4.41
N THR A 74 -7.08 -5.56 -4.37
CA THR A 74 -7.10 -4.38 -5.24
C THR A 74 -6.89 -4.77 -6.70
N ILE A 75 -5.94 -5.65 -6.99
CA ILE A 75 -5.65 -6.13 -8.34
C ILE A 75 -6.85 -6.88 -8.92
N GLU A 76 -7.46 -7.77 -8.13
CA GLU A 76 -8.63 -8.53 -8.58
C GLU A 76 -9.82 -7.60 -8.87
N MET A 77 -10.12 -6.67 -7.97
CA MET A 77 -11.17 -5.67 -8.17
C MET A 77 -10.88 -4.77 -9.39
N MET A 78 -9.62 -4.39 -9.60
CA MET A 78 -9.19 -3.64 -10.78
C MET A 78 -9.46 -4.43 -12.07
N LYS A 79 -9.07 -5.71 -12.14
CA LYS A 79 -9.30 -6.58 -13.31
C LYS A 79 -10.78 -6.71 -13.64
N GLN A 80 -11.61 -6.95 -12.63
CA GLN A 80 -13.06 -7.02 -12.78
C GLN A 80 -13.62 -5.69 -13.30
N ARG A 81 -13.15 -4.56 -12.75
CA ARG A 81 -13.58 -3.23 -13.19
C ARG A 81 -13.16 -2.94 -14.63
N HIS A 82 -11.94 -3.29 -15.03
CA HIS A 82 -11.47 -3.14 -16.41
C HIS A 82 -12.32 -3.93 -17.41
N LYS A 83 -12.84 -5.11 -17.04
CA LYS A 83 -13.76 -5.88 -17.89
C LYS A 83 -15.05 -5.10 -18.17
N VAL A 84 -15.69 -4.56 -17.12
CA VAL A 84 -16.92 -3.76 -17.26
C VAL A 84 -16.64 -2.45 -18.00
N GLU A 85 -15.52 -1.80 -17.74
CA GLU A 85 -15.11 -0.60 -18.46
C GLU A 85 -14.97 -0.88 -19.98
N ARG A 86 -14.36 -2.02 -20.38
CA ARG A 86 -14.29 -2.43 -21.79
C ARG A 86 -15.66 -2.72 -22.41
N GLU A 87 -16.57 -3.37 -21.68
CA GLU A 87 -17.96 -3.60 -22.14
C GLU A 87 -18.70 -2.28 -22.41
N ASN A 88 -18.32 -1.19 -21.74
CA ASN A 88 -18.89 0.14 -21.92
C ASN A 88 -18.02 1.04 -22.83
N SER A 89 -17.03 0.47 -23.53
CA SER A 89 -16.10 1.20 -24.42
C SER A 89 -15.37 2.37 -23.75
N ILE A 90 -14.99 2.21 -22.47
CA ILE A 90 -14.20 3.18 -21.69
C ILE A 90 -12.96 2.51 -21.05
N GLY A 91 -12.03 3.31 -20.54
CA GLY A 91 -10.84 2.89 -19.80
C GLY A 91 -9.50 3.09 -20.53
N GLU A 92 -9.55 3.40 -21.82
CA GLU A 92 -8.39 3.80 -22.63
C GLU A 92 -8.18 5.33 -22.63
N GLU A 93 -9.14 6.09 -22.12
CA GLU A 93 -8.98 7.52 -21.94
C GLU A 93 -7.97 7.87 -20.84
N VAL A 94 -7.32 9.01 -21.03
CA VAL A 94 -6.51 9.65 -20.01
C VAL A 94 -7.43 10.46 -19.08
N GLY A 95 -7.31 10.26 -17.77
CA GLY A 95 -8.11 10.99 -16.77
C GLY A 95 -9.35 10.23 -16.24
N TRP A 96 -10.33 11.01 -15.76
CA TRP A 96 -11.50 10.48 -15.02
C TRP A 96 -12.85 10.70 -15.71
N SER A 97 -12.90 11.58 -16.70
CA SER A 97 -14.15 12.15 -17.22
C SER A 97 -15.15 11.10 -17.69
N LYS A 98 -14.76 10.22 -18.62
CA LYS A 98 -15.68 9.23 -19.22
C LYS A 98 -16.17 8.20 -18.21
N ASN A 99 -15.29 7.70 -17.34
CA ASN A 99 -15.71 6.75 -16.31
C ASN A 99 -16.71 7.36 -15.31
N VAL A 100 -16.51 8.62 -14.90
CA VAL A 100 -17.44 9.32 -14.00
C VAL A 100 -18.79 9.51 -14.68
N GLU A 101 -18.80 9.82 -15.96
CA GLU A 101 -20.01 10.00 -16.75
C GLU A 101 -20.81 8.70 -16.90
N VAL A 102 -20.18 7.62 -17.35
CA VAL A 102 -20.83 6.30 -17.50
C VAL A 102 -21.29 5.75 -16.14
N ALA A 103 -20.55 6.02 -15.05
CA ALA A 103 -20.95 5.60 -13.71
C ALA A 103 -22.24 6.30 -13.21
N LYS A 104 -22.70 7.39 -13.82
CA LYS A 104 -24.00 8.01 -13.48
C LYS A 104 -25.18 7.14 -13.94
N SER A 105 -25.07 6.50 -15.09
CA SER A 105 -26.11 5.67 -15.69
C SER A 105 -25.89 4.17 -15.52
N ASN A 106 -24.71 3.73 -15.04
CA ASN A 106 -24.37 2.33 -14.81
C ASN A 106 -24.19 2.03 -13.29
N PRO A 107 -25.22 1.49 -12.60
CA PRO A 107 -25.16 1.19 -11.17
C PRO A 107 -24.07 0.17 -10.80
N LYS A 108 -23.81 -0.80 -11.69
CA LYS A 108 -22.77 -1.82 -11.51
C LYS A 108 -21.39 -1.17 -11.46
N LEU A 109 -21.08 -0.32 -12.43
CA LEU A 109 -19.81 0.41 -12.48
C LEU A 109 -19.63 1.34 -11.26
N LYS A 110 -20.70 2.04 -10.85
CA LYS A 110 -20.69 2.89 -9.64
C LYS A 110 -20.36 2.10 -8.37
N ALA A 111 -21.00 0.95 -8.18
CA ALA A 111 -20.73 0.08 -7.03
C ALA A 111 -19.29 -0.45 -7.03
N MET A 112 -18.78 -0.85 -8.21
CA MET A 112 -17.39 -1.30 -8.37
C MET A 112 -16.38 -0.19 -8.09
N ASN A 113 -16.63 1.04 -8.55
CA ASN A 113 -15.79 2.20 -8.26
C ASN A 113 -15.73 2.47 -6.76
N LYS A 114 -16.86 2.42 -6.06
CA LYS A 114 -16.92 2.59 -4.59
C LYS A 114 -16.12 1.51 -3.87
N LYS A 115 -16.33 0.23 -4.24
CA LYS A 115 -15.62 -0.90 -3.63
C LYS A 115 -14.11 -0.83 -3.88
N PHE A 116 -13.69 -0.53 -5.11
CA PHE A 116 -12.30 -0.31 -5.46
C PHE A 116 -11.69 0.84 -4.62
N GLY A 117 -12.36 1.99 -4.56
CA GLY A 117 -11.89 3.14 -3.80
C GLY A 117 -11.73 2.85 -2.31
N MET A 118 -12.64 2.07 -1.73
CA MET A 118 -12.57 1.64 -0.33
C MET A 118 -11.35 0.73 -0.07
N ILE A 119 -11.17 -0.32 -0.88
CA ILE A 119 -10.05 -1.27 -0.72
C ILE A 119 -8.71 -0.55 -0.93
N HIS A 120 -8.61 0.27 -1.97
CA HIS A 120 -7.42 1.06 -2.25
C HIS A 120 -7.13 2.09 -1.15
N GLY A 121 -8.16 2.71 -0.59
CA GLY A 121 -8.04 3.63 0.54
C GLY A 121 -7.50 2.94 1.80
N LEU A 122 -8.00 1.75 2.13
CA LEU A 122 -7.50 0.94 3.25
C LEU A 122 -6.03 0.52 3.04
N SER A 123 -5.68 0.11 1.81
CA SER A 123 -4.29 -0.21 1.45
C SER A 123 -3.36 1.00 1.65
N SER A 124 -3.81 2.17 1.19
CA SER A 124 -3.06 3.42 1.30
C SER A 124 -2.87 3.83 2.76
N LEU A 125 -3.91 3.68 3.59
CA LEU A 125 -3.84 3.96 5.02
C LEU A 125 -2.83 3.02 5.71
N ALA A 126 -2.90 1.71 5.44
CA ALA A 126 -1.93 0.76 5.97
C ALA A 126 -0.49 1.12 5.54
N ASN A 127 -0.31 1.60 4.31
CA ASN A 127 1.01 2.04 3.83
C ASN A 127 1.51 3.29 4.58
N ILE A 128 0.63 4.26 4.83
CA ILE A 128 0.96 5.47 5.62
C ILE A 128 1.33 5.11 7.06
N MET A 129 0.60 4.17 7.69
CA MET A 129 0.92 3.71 9.04
C MET A 129 2.27 2.99 9.11
N SER A 130 2.57 2.17 8.10
CA SER A 130 3.87 1.52 7.94
C SER A 130 5.00 2.54 7.77
N PHE A 131 4.83 3.50 6.86
CA PHE A 131 5.79 4.57 6.63
C PHE A 131 6.01 5.43 7.87
N GLY A 132 4.94 5.85 8.55
CA GLY A 132 5.02 6.66 9.76
C GLY A 132 5.79 5.94 10.88
N SER A 133 5.55 4.64 11.06
CA SER A 133 6.28 3.83 12.03
C SER A 133 7.78 3.73 11.70
N LEU A 134 8.13 3.56 10.41
CA LEU A 134 9.53 3.55 9.97
C LEU A 134 10.20 4.92 10.11
N ALA A 135 9.46 6.01 9.86
CA ALA A 135 9.96 7.37 10.03
C ALA A 135 10.29 7.67 11.49
N ILE A 136 9.41 7.28 12.43
CA ILE A 136 9.66 7.40 13.87
C ILE A 136 10.91 6.61 14.28
N HIS A 137 11.04 5.37 13.78
CA HIS A 137 12.23 4.55 14.07
C HIS A 137 13.52 5.15 13.49
N SER A 138 13.45 5.66 12.27
CA SER A 138 14.59 6.31 11.61
C SER A 138 15.02 7.57 12.35
N TRP A 139 14.06 8.36 12.84
CA TRP A 139 14.34 9.53 13.67
C TRP A 139 15.03 9.16 14.98
N TYR A 140 14.58 8.08 15.63
CA TYR A 140 15.23 7.56 16.83
C TYR A 140 16.68 7.16 16.57
N LEU A 141 16.96 6.45 15.47
CA LEU A 141 18.32 6.06 15.09
C LEU A 141 19.19 7.28 14.78
N ALA A 142 18.66 8.27 14.05
CA ALA A 142 19.39 9.49 13.72
C ALA A 142 19.86 10.24 14.98
N GLY A 143 19.03 10.30 16.03
CA GLY A 143 19.41 10.90 17.31
C GLY A 143 20.40 10.09 18.15
N LYS A 144 20.83 8.91 17.68
CA LYS A 144 21.84 8.05 18.33
C LYS A 144 23.17 8.01 17.59
N ILE A 145 23.25 8.61 16.41
CA ILE A 145 24.51 8.74 15.67
C ILE A 145 25.24 9.96 16.25
N ASP A 146 26.38 9.73 16.91
CA ASP A 146 27.35 10.79 17.17
C ASP A 146 28.08 11.09 15.86
N LEU A 147 27.99 12.34 15.39
CA LEU A 147 28.68 12.87 14.22
C LEU A 147 29.96 13.60 14.65
#